data_AF-A0A7L4QXA2-F1
#
_entry.id   AF-A0A7L4QXA2-F1
#
_cell.length_a   1.000
_cell.length_b   1.000
_cell.length_c   1.000
_cell.angle_alpha   90.00
_cell.angle_beta   90.00
_cell.angle_gamma   90.00
#
_symmetry.space_group_name_H-M   'P 1'
#
loop_
_entity.id
_entity.type
_entity.pdbx_description
1 polymer ?
#
loop_
_entity_poly.entity_id
_entity_poly.type
_entity_poly.pdbx_seq_one_letter_code
_entity_poly.pdbx_strand_id
1 'polypeptide(L)'
;MLKVLIFDMDGVLVDSMPYHTEAMQHIFDELGINMDKQDIYDKEGSKTVEIVSFLLEKEGIGPLEFDVDGLIKRYRAEFERILVLRS
;
A
#
# COMPACT_ATOMS: atom_id res chain seq x y z
N MET A 1 -25.18 -25.16 -8.02
CA MET A 1 -24.99 -24.97 -6.56
C MET A 1 -23.53 -24.68 -6.31
N LEU A 2 -23.19 -23.50 -5.75
CA LEU A 2 -21.83 -23.18 -5.32
C LEU A 2 -21.45 -24.08 -4.14
N LYS A 3 -20.26 -24.68 -4.20
CA LYS A 3 -19.78 -25.62 -3.16
C LYS A 3 -18.72 -25.00 -2.24
N VAL A 4 -17.99 -23.99 -2.74
CA VAL A 4 -16.92 -23.29 -2.02
C VAL A 4 -16.91 -21.83 -2.45
N LEU A 5 -16.63 -20.95 -1.50
CA LEU A 5 -16.35 -19.52 -1.69
C LEU A 5 -15.04 -19.22 -0.96
N ILE A 6 -14.15 -18.47 -1.61
CA ILE A 6 -12.93 -17.92 -1.01
C ILE A 6 -13.08 -16.40 -1.10
N PHE A 7 -12.92 -15.72 0.02
CA PHE A 7 -13.02 -14.28 0.13
C PHE A 7 -11.63 -13.71 0.36
N ASP A 8 -11.33 -12.60 -0.30
CA ASP A 8 -10.22 -11.75 0.09
C ASP A 8 -10.51 -11.12 1.46
N MET A 9 -9.48 -10.70 2.18
CA MET A 9 -9.64 -10.07 3.48
C MET A 9 -9.83 -8.56 3.34
N ASP A 10 -8.85 -7.90 2.73
CA ASP A 10 -8.79 -6.45 2.58
C ASP A 10 -9.81 -5.99 1.52
N GLY A 11 -10.54 -4.91 1.81
CA GLY A 11 -11.59 -4.37 0.93
C GLY A 11 -12.84 -5.24 0.76
N VAL A 12 -12.81 -6.51 1.18
CA VAL A 12 -13.92 -7.47 1.06
C VAL A 12 -14.53 -7.84 2.40
N LEU A 13 -13.73 -8.39 3.33
CA LEU A 13 -14.20 -8.76 4.68
C LEU A 13 -13.99 -7.61 5.68
N VAL A 14 -12.99 -6.77 5.43
CA VAL A 14 -12.63 -5.63 6.28
C VAL A 14 -12.46 -4.39 5.42
N ASP A 15 -13.01 -3.25 5.85
CA ASP A 15 -12.80 -1.95 5.22
C ASP A 15 -11.41 -1.39 5.57
N SER A 16 -10.35 -2.11 5.17
CA SER A 16 -8.95 -1.80 5.47
C SER A 16 -8.26 -0.97 4.39
N MET A 17 -8.81 -0.92 3.17
CA MET A 17 -8.22 -0.21 2.04
C MET A 17 -7.97 1.28 2.28
N PRO A 18 -8.86 2.04 2.95
CA PRO A 18 -8.56 3.43 3.28
C PRO A 18 -7.25 3.59 4.09
N TYR A 19 -6.97 2.67 5.02
CA TYR A 19 -5.75 2.71 5.83
C TYR A 19 -4.50 2.34 5.02
N HIS A 20 -4.63 1.40 4.07
CA HIS A 20 -3.55 1.09 3.13
C HIS A 20 -3.19 2.32 2.28
N THR A 21 -4.20 3.02 1.76
CA THR A 21 -3.98 4.24 0.97
C THR A 21 -3.36 5.36 1.79
N GLU A 22 -3.81 5.57 3.03
CA GLU A 22 -3.28 6.60 3.92
C GLU A 22 -1.84 6.31 4.33
N ALA A 23 -1.52 5.06 4.72
CA ALA A 23 -0.16 4.68 5.10
C ALA A 23 0.83 4.88 3.95
N MET A 24 0.45 4.47 2.74
CA MET A 24 1.29 4.66 1.56
C MET A 24 1.43 6.14 1.22
N GLN A 25 0.34 6.92 1.28
CA GLN A 25 0.38 8.36 1.03
C GLN A 25 1.37 9.05 1.97
N HIS A 26 1.31 8.79 3.28
CA HIS A 26 2.21 9.43 4.25
C HIS A 26 3.69 9.18 3.91
N ILE A 27 4.02 7.96 3.51
CA ILE A 27 5.40 7.60 3.18
C ILE A 27 5.85 8.28 1.90
N PHE A 28 5.00 8.33 0.88
CA PHE A 28 5.34 8.96 -0.39
C PHE A 28 5.37 10.49 -0.25
N ASP A 29 4.52 11.08 0.59
CA ASP A 29 4.56 12.51 0.96
C ASP A 29 5.90 12.88 1.64
N GLU A 30 6.41 12.05 2.55
CA GLU A 30 7.74 12.23 3.16
C GLU A 30 8.87 12.23 2.12
N LEU A 31 8.68 11.54 1.00
CA LEU A 31 9.63 11.51 -0.11
C LEU A 31 9.42 12.66 -1.12
N GLY A 32 8.39 13.49 -0.92
CA GLY A 32 8.01 14.54 -1.86
C GLY A 32 7.38 14.01 -3.15
N ILE A 33 6.89 12.77 -3.14
CA ILE A 33 6.26 12.12 -4.28
C ILE A 33 4.74 12.25 -4.14
N ASN A 34 4.09 12.81 -5.16
CA ASN A 34 2.63 12.91 -5.18
C ASN A 34 2.01 11.62 -5.73
N MET A 35 1.39 10.84 -4.86
CA MET A 35 0.71 9.60 -5.22
C MET A 35 -0.77 9.81 -5.54
N ASP A 36 -1.30 9.12 -6.55
CA ASP A 36 -2.75 8.98 -6.72
C ASP A 36 -3.25 7.77 -5.93
N LYS A 37 -4.24 7.98 -5.06
CA LYS A 37 -4.86 6.87 -4.30
C LYS A 37 -5.43 5.80 -5.23
N GLN A 38 -5.87 6.18 -6.43
CA GLN A 38 -6.38 5.24 -7.42
C GLN A 38 -5.31 4.21 -7.84
N ASP A 39 -4.02 4.57 -7.84
CA ASP A 39 -2.93 3.63 -8.15
C ASP A 39 -2.90 2.44 -7.18
N ILE A 40 -3.27 2.65 -5.92
CA ILE A 40 -3.32 1.59 -4.90
C ILE A 40 -4.56 0.72 -5.10
N TYR A 41 -5.72 1.32 -5.37
CA TYR A 41 -6.94 0.57 -5.64
C TYR A 41 -6.81 -0.29 -6.90
N ASP A 42 -6.20 0.23 -7.96
CA ASP A 42 -5.97 -0.51 -9.20
C ASP A 42 -4.97 -1.67 -9.03
N LYS A 43 -4.21 -1.66 -7.92
CA LYS A 43 -3.24 -2.69 -7.55
C LYS A 43 -3.65 -3.45 -6.29
N GLU A 44 -4.90 -3.34 -5.86
CA GLU A 44 -5.43 -4.12 -4.73
C GLU A 44 -5.18 -5.62 -4.93
N GLY A 45 -4.78 -6.30 -3.85
CA GLY A 45 -4.37 -7.71 -3.87
C GLY A 45 -2.96 -7.99 -4.42
N SER A 46 -2.25 -6.97 -4.93
CA SER A 46 -0.82 -7.09 -5.32
C SER A 46 0.09 -7.09 -4.10
N LYS A 47 1.32 -7.60 -4.25
CA LYS A 47 2.29 -7.54 -3.15
C LYS A 47 2.72 -6.09 -2.93
N THR A 48 2.90 -5.69 -1.67
CA THR A 48 3.37 -4.34 -1.31
C THR A 48 4.64 -3.94 -2.06
N VAL A 49 5.57 -4.88 -2.27
CA VAL A 49 6.81 -4.60 -3.05
C VAL A 49 6.52 -4.22 -4.49
N GLU A 50 5.51 -4.84 -5.13
CA GLU A 50 5.13 -4.55 -6.52
C GLU A 50 4.48 -3.17 -6.61
N ILE A 51 3.64 -2.81 -5.63
CA ILE A 51 3.01 -1.49 -5.54
C ILE A 51 4.07 -0.41 -5.35
N VAL A 52 4.98 -0.60 -4.39
CA VAL A 52 6.06 0.36 -4.10
C VAL A 52 6.98 0.54 -5.31
N SER A 53 7.41 -0.55 -5.94
CA SER A 53 8.24 -0.48 -7.14
C SER A 53 7.51 0.24 -8.29
N PHE A 54 6.23 -0.05 -8.50
CA PHE A 54 5.42 0.62 -9.52
C PHE A 54 5.32 2.13 -9.28
N LEU A 55 5.08 2.55 -8.04
CA LEU A 55 4.99 3.98 -7.69
C LEU A 55 6.34 4.70 -7.86
N LEU A 56 7.45 4.06 -7.52
CA LEU A 56 8.79 4.63 -7.75
C LEU A 56 9.10 4.73 -9.26
N GLU A 57 8.79 3.69 -10.03
CA GLU A 57 8.97 3.69 -11.48
C GLU A 57 8.12 4.76 -12.18
N LYS A 58 6.89 5.00 -11.70
CA LYS A 58 5.99 6.06 -12.21
C LYS A 58 6.60 7.46 -12.06
N GLU A 59 7.37 7.70 -11.01
CA GLU A 59 8.13 8.93 -10.79
C GLU A 59 9.50 8.96 -11.49
N GLY A 60 9.85 7.89 -12.22
CA GLY A 60 11.16 7.75 -12.86
C GLY A 60 12.31 7.47 -11.89
N ILE A 61 12.02 7.06 -10.66
CA ILE A 61 13.02 6.70 -9.65
C ILE A 61 13.37 5.22 -9.83
N GLY A 62 14.65 4.93 -10.04
CA GLY A 62 15.12 3.56 -10.21
C GLY A 62 15.07 2.77 -8.89
N PRO A 63 14.75 1.47 -8.90
CA PRO A 63 14.70 0.65 -7.68
C PRO A 63 16.06 0.49 -6.97
N LEU A 64 17.17 0.82 -7.64
CA LEU A 64 18.52 0.85 -7.06
C LEU A 64 18.84 2.17 -6.34
N GLU A 65 18.03 3.21 -6.55
CA GLU A 65 18.19 4.53 -5.93
C GLU A 65 17.47 4.60 -4.58
N PHE A 66 16.73 3.56 -4.20
CA PHE A 66 15.90 3.53 -3.00
C PHE A 66 16.05 2.23 -2.19
N ASP A 67 16.07 2.36 -0.87
CA ASP A 67 15.94 1.23 0.05
C ASP A 67 14.48 0.76 0.10
N VAL A 68 14.09 -0.07 -0.88
CA VAL A 68 12.72 -0.61 -1.00
C VAL A 68 12.31 -1.41 0.24
N ASP A 69 13.21 -2.19 0.81
CA ASP A 69 12.94 -2.98 2.01
C ASP A 69 12.70 -2.08 3.23
N GLY A 70 13.51 -1.02 3.38
CA GLY A 70 13.30 0.02 4.38
C GLY A 70 11.97 0.75 4.21
N LEU A 71 11.57 1.02 2.97
CA LEU A 71 10.29 1.66 2.65
C LEU A 71 9.09 0.76 3.03
N ILE A 72 9.16 -0.53 2.71
CA ILE A 72 8.14 -1.51 3.07
C ILE A 72 8.03 -1.66 4.60
N LYS A 73 9.15 -1.62 5.33
CA LYS A 73 9.14 -1.65 6.80
C LYS A 73 8.45 -0.42 7.38
N ARG A 74 8.77 0.77 6.88
CA ARG A 74 8.09 2.02 7.28
C ARG A 74 6.60 1.95 6.99
N TYR A 75 6.23 1.40 5.84
CA TYR A 75 4.82 1.19 5.49
C TYR A 75 4.07 0.32 6.48
N ARG A 76 4.62 -0.81 6.87
CA ARG A 76 3.98 -1.69 7.85
C ARG A 76 3.82 -0.99 9.20
N ALA A 77 4.86 -0.29 9.66
CA ALA A 77 4.81 0.44 10.92
C ALA A 77 3.76 1.56 10.89
N GLU A 78 3.66 2.29 9.78
CA GLU A 78 2.69 3.37 9.62
C GLU A 78 1.26 2.84 9.53
N PHE A 79 1.05 1.74 8.80
CA PHE A 79 -0.24 1.06 8.75
C PHE A 79 -0.69 0.57 10.13
N GLU A 80 0.20 -0.09 10.88
CA GLU A 80 -0.08 -0.50 12.26
C GLU A 80 -0.40 0.69 13.17
N ARG A 81 0.33 1.81 13.02
CA ARG A 81 0.08 3.05 13.77
C ARG A 81 -1.31 3.61 13.48
N ILE A 82 -1.71 3.66 12.21
CA ILE A 82 -3.04 4.15 11.79
C ILE A 82 -4.14 3.24 12.36
N LEU A 83 -3.96 1.92 12.28
CA LEU A 83 -4.94 0.97 12.83
C LEU A 83 -5.14 1.16 14.33
N VAL A 84 -4.06 1.32 15.11
CA VAL A 84 -4.15 1.56 16.57
C VAL A 84 -4.85 2.89 16.90
N LEU A 85 -4.65 3.93 16.10
CA LEU A 85 -5.26 5.23 16.35
C LEU A 85 -6.76 5.28 16.02
N ARG A 86 -7.24 4.35 15.20
CA ARG A 86 -8.63 4.32 14.71
C ARG A 86 -9.43 3.10 15.18
N SER A 87 -8.86 2.27 16.06
CA SER A 87 -9.53 1.18 16.77
C SER A 87 -10.00 1.61 18.15
#